data_AF-A0A2C4P8C0-F1
#
_entry.id   AF-A0A2C4P8C0-F1
#
_cell.length_a   1.000
_cell.length_b   1.000
_cell.length_c   1.000
_cell.angle_alpha   90.00
_cell.angle_beta   90.00
_cell.angle_gamma   90.00
#
_symmetry.space_group_name_H-M   'P 1'
#
loop_
_entity.id
_entity.type
_entity.pdbx_description
1 polymer ?
#
loop_
_entity_poly.entity_id
_entity_poly.type
_entity_poly.pdbx_seq_one_letter_code
_entity_poly.pdbx_strand_id
1 'polypeptide(L)'
;KYKTEYEWLKEVDSLALANAQLNLQTAYKNFFSGQSDFPTFKSKKSRKSYTTNRVNGNIMLFHGYIKLPKLKMAKLKQHREIPPKHII
;
A
#
# COMPACT_ATOMS: atom_id res chain seq x y z
N LYS A 1 14.05 -18.00 -0.39
CA LYS A 1 14.05 -18.47 -1.79
C LYS A 1 13.83 -17.29 -2.74
N TYR A 2 12.62 -16.74 -2.87
CA TYR A 2 12.34 -15.66 -3.83
C TYR A 2 13.10 -14.33 -3.65
N LYS A 3 13.48 -13.93 -2.43
CA LYS A 3 14.25 -12.68 -2.22
C LYS A 3 15.70 -12.76 -2.73
N THR A 4 16.22 -13.97 -2.94
CA THR A 4 17.56 -14.19 -3.50
C THR A 4 17.53 -14.10 -5.02
N GLU A 5 16.47 -14.61 -5.64
CA GLU A 5 16.26 -14.58 -7.09
C GLU A 5 15.72 -13.23 -7.60
N TYR A 6 14.89 -12.57 -6.78
CA TYR A 6 14.24 -11.31 -7.11
C TYR A 6 14.63 -10.24 -6.09
N GLU A 7 15.79 -9.62 -6.30
CA GLU A 7 16.36 -8.68 -5.33
C GLU A 7 15.47 -7.45 -5.10
N TRP A 8 14.73 -7.02 -6.12
CA TRP A 8 13.74 -5.93 -6.04
C TRP A 8 12.65 -6.18 -4.99
N LEU A 9 12.35 -7.45 -4.63
CA LEU A 9 11.40 -7.77 -3.54
C LEU A 9 11.90 -7.32 -2.16
N LYS A 10 13.21 -7.06 -1.99
CA LYS A 10 13.77 -6.50 -0.76
C LYS A 10 13.59 -4.98 -0.70
N GLU A 11 13.48 -4.32 -1.84
CA GLU A 11 13.34 -2.86 -1.96
C GLU A 11 11.91 -2.42 -1.60
N VAL A 12 10.92 -3.21 -2.02
CA VAL A 12 9.50 -2.90 -1.85
C VAL A 12 9.00 -3.28 -0.46
N ASP A 13 7.99 -2.55 0.02
CA ASP A 13 7.24 -2.90 1.22
C ASP A 13 6.48 -4.23 1.04
N SER A 14 6.68 -5.16 1.97
CA SER A 14 6.02 -6.47 1.93
C SER A 14 4.51 -6.38 2.07
N LEU A 15 3.99 -5.40 2.83
CA LEU A 15 2.55 -5.25 3.03
C LEU A 15 1.87 -4.70 1.77
N ALA A 16 2.53 -3.80 1.05
CA ALA A 16 2.07 -3.35 -0.26
C ALA A 16 1.96 -4.50 -1.27
N LEU A 17 2.93 -5.43 -1.27
CA LEU A 17 2.88 -6.63 -2.11
C LEU A 17 1.72 -7.57 -1.72
N ALA A 18 1.52 -7.78 -0.41
CA ALA A 18 0.39 -8.57 0.09
C ALA A 18 -0.97 -7.96 -0.30
N ASN A 19 -1.12 -6.65 -0.16
CA ASN A 19 -2.32 -5.93 -0.60
C ASN A 19 -2.56 -6.08 -2.11
N ALA A 20 -1.51 -6.06 -2.93
CA ALA A 20 -1.65 -6.30 -4.36
C ALA A 20 -2.20 -7.70 -4.68
N GLN A 21 -1.73 -8.73 -3.95
CA GLN A 21 -2.27 -10.09 -4.05
C GLN A 21 -3.73 -10.17 -3.61
N LEU A 22 -4.10 -9.54 -2.49
CA LEU A 22 -5.48 -9.53 -2.00
C LEU A 22 -6.44 -8.85 -2.98
N ASN A 23 -6.00 -7.75 -3.60
CA ASN A 23 -6.76 -7.07 -4.64
C ASN A 23 -6.98 -7.97 -5.86
N LEU A 24 -5.95 -8.70 -6.29
CA LEU A 24 -6.05 -9.66 -7.38
C LEU A 24 -7.04 -10.79 -7.06
N GLN A 25 -6.94 -11.38 -5.87
CA GLN A 25 -7.85 -12.43 -5.41
C GLN A 25 -9.30 -11.95 -5.38
N THR A 26 -9.52 -10.73 -4.89
CA THR A 26 -10.86 -10.12 -4.85
C THR A 26 -11.41 -9.86 -6.24
N ALA A 27 -10.59 -9.35 -7.16
CA ALA A 27 -11.01 -9.09 -8.53
C ALA A 27 -11.43 -10.39 -9.26
N TYR A 28 -10.66 -11.46 -9.12
CA TYR A 28 -11.03 -12.75 -9.69
C TYR A 28 -12.28 -13.35 -9.03
N LYS A 29 -12.42 -13.21 -7.70
CA LYS A 29 -13.63 -13.66 -7.01
C LYS A 29 -14.87 -12.96 -7.57
N ASN A 30 -14.79 -11.64 -7.78
CA ASN A 30 -15.90 -10.86 -8.33
C ASN A 30 -16.21 -11.22 -9.78
N PHE A 31 -15.16 -11.49 -10.58
CA PHE A 31 -15.31 -11.96 -11.96
C PHE A 31 -16.06 -13.30 -12.02
N PHE A 32 -15.64 -14.28 -11.24
CA PHE A 32 -16.30 -15.58 -11.21
C PHE A 32 -17.70 -15.55 -10.58
N SER A 33 -17.99 -14.58 -9.71
CA SER A 33 -19.35 -14.37 -9.18
C SER A 33 -20.26 -13.55 -10.13
N GLY A 34 -19.78 -13.14 -11.31
CA GLY A 34 -20.56 -12.36 -12.27
C GLY A 34 -20.78 -10.90 -11.90
N GLN A 35 -20.02 -10.37 -10.94
CA GLN A 35 -20.19 -9.00 -10.42
C GLN A 35 -19.29 -7.99 -11.13
N SER A 36 -18.31 -8.46 -11.90
CA SER A 36 -17.38 -7.60 -12.64
C SER A 36 -16.83 -8.31 -13.87
N ASP A 37 -16.33 -7.53 -14.83
CA ASP A 37 -15.61 -8.05 -15.99
C ASP A 37 -14.25 -8.66 -15.61
N PHE A 38 -13.57 -9.23 -16.62
CA PHE A 38 -12.26 -9.84 -16.45
C PHE A 38 -11.26 -8.83 -15.84
N PRO A 39 -10.52 -9.21 -14.77
CA PRO A 39 -9.57 -8.32 -14.12
C PRO A 39 -8.50 -7.79 -15.07
N THR A 40 -8.28 -6.48 -15.06
CA THR A 40 -7.24 -5.83 -15.88
C THR A 40 -6.16 -5.20 -15.01
N PHE A 41 -4.96 -5.05 -15.57
CA PHE A 41 -3.88 -4.35 -14.89
C PHE A 41 -4.22 -2.86 -14.74
N LYS A 42 -3.86 -2.29 -13.57
CA LYS A 42 -4.05 -0.85 -13.33
C LYS A 42 -3.29 -0.02 -14.37
N SER A 43 -4.00 0.91 -15.01
CA SER A 43 -3.41 1.80 -16.01
C SER A 43 -2.22 2.60 -15.46
N LYS A 44 -1.15 2.66 -16.26
CA LYS A 44 0.05 3.43 -15.93
C LYS A 44 -0.19 4.95 -15.95
N LYS A 45 -1.26 5.45 -16.59
CA LYS A 45 -1.58 6.88 -16.69
C LYS A 45 -2.39 7.42 -15.49
N SER A 46 -2.87 6.54 -14.61
CA SER A 46 -3.63 6.93 -13.42
C SER A 46 -2.76 7.51 -12.31
N ARG A 47 -3.38 8.21 -11.34
CA ARG A 47 -2.71 8.66 -10.11
C ARG A 47 -2.01 7.47 -9.44
N LYS A 48 -0.69 7.54 -9.34
CA LYS A 48 0.13 6.55 -8.65
C LYS A 48 -0.19 6.62 -7.16
N SER A 49 -0.87 5.59 -6.67
CA SER A 49 -1.22 5.45 -5.27
C SER A 49 -0.47 4.26 -4.70
N TYR A 50 -0.08 4.39 -3.44
CA TYR A 50 0.61 3.38 -2.65
C TYR A 50 -0.25 3.08 -1.43
N THR A 51 -0.57 1.81 -1.21
CA THR A 51 -1.40 1.35 -0.10
C THR A 51 -0.61 0.34 0.71
N THR A 52 -0.41 0.65 1.99
CA THR A 52 0.28 -0.20 2.95
C THR A 52 -0.49 -0.20 4.27
N ASN A 53 -0.24 -1.21 5.10
CA ASN A 53 -0.93 -1.38 6.37
C ASN A 53 0.00 -1.01 7.52
N ARG A 54 -0.56 -0.41 8.58
CA ARG A 54 0.19 -0.16 9.79
C ARG A 54 0.39 -1.47 10.54
N VAL A 55 1.64 -1.81 10.83
CA VAL A 55 2.03 -2.97 11.65
C VAL A 55 3.20 -2.55 12.55
N ASN A 56 3.08 -2.80 13.85
CA ASN A 56 4.16 -2.58 14.83
C ASN A 56 4.81 -1.19 14.77
N GLY A 57 4.04 -0.13 14.50
CA GLY A 57 4.56 1.25 14.43
C GLY A 57 5.46 1.54 13.22
N ASN A 58 5.38 0.74 12.16
CA ASN A 58 6.11 1.00 10.90
C ASN A 58 5.70 2.33 10.23
N ILE A 59 4.46 2.77 10.43
CA ILE A 59 3.90 4.03 9.94
C ILE A 59 3.65 4.95 11.13
N MET A 60 4.24 6.14 11.07
CA MET A 60 4.16 7.15 12.14
C MET A 60 4.05 8.53 11.52
N LEU A 61 3.36 9.43 12.21
CA LEU A 61 3.31 10.85 11.85
C LEU A 61 4.17 11.64 12.82
N PHE A 62 4.98 12.54 12.28
CA PHE A 62 5.88 13.37 13.07
C PHE A 62 6.03 14.75 12.42
N HIS A 63 5.52 15.80 13.06
CA HIS A 63 5.77 17.20 12.69
C HIS A 63 5.64 17.50 11.18
N GLY A 64 4.55 17.06 10.55
CA GLY A 64 4.32 17.26 9.11
C GLY A 64 5.05 16.27 8.19
N TYR A 65 5.64 15.21 8.73
CA TYR A 65 6.21 14.09 8.00
C TYR A 65 5.47 12.80 8.32
N ILE A 66 5.50 11.87 7.37
CA ILE A 66 5.05 10.50 7.53
C ILE A 66 6.25 9.55 7.37
N LYS A 67 6.44 8.69 8.36
CA LYS A 67 7.33 7.53 8.26
C LYS A 67 6.61 6.45 7.48
N LEU A 68 7.20 5.98 6.39
CA LEU A 68 6.71 4.87 5.60
C LEU A 68 7.70 3.71 5.62
N PRO A 69 7.22 2.46 5.52
CA PRO A 69 8.08 1.31 5.26
C PRO A 69 8.94 1.56 4.02
N LYS A 70 10.24 1.27 4.10
CA LYS A 70 11.27 1.41 3.03
C LYS A 70 11.54 2.84 2.56
N LEU A 71 10.52 3.68 2.39
CA LEU A 71 10.63 5.07 1.96
C LEU A 71 11.13 6.03 3.05
N LYS A 72 11.20 5.60 4.31
CA LYS A 72 11.59 6.43 5.48
C LYS A 72 10.65 7.63 5.66
N MET A 73 11.17 8.80 6.02
CA MET A 73 10.40 10.01 6.27
C MET A 73 10.09 10.73 4.96
N ALA A 74 8.80 10.94 4.69
CA ALA A 74 8.31 11.71 3.55
C ALA A 74 7.55 12.94 4.05
N LYS A 75 7.75 14.10 3.41
CA LYS A 75 7.02 15.33 3.74
C LYS A 75 5.54 15.14 3.40
N LEU A 76 4.67 15.33 4.38
CA LEU A 76 3.23 15.20 4.24
C LEU A 76 2.61 16.58 4.04
N LYS A 77 1.83 16.75 2.97
CA LYS A 77 0.90 17.88 2.87
C LYS A 77 -0.41 17.48 3.55
N GLN A 78 -0.49 17.74 4.85
CA GLN A 78 -1.64 17.38 5.66
C GLN A 78 -2.83 18.27 5.32
N HIS A 79 -3.92 17.66 4.84
CA HIS A 79 -5.14 18.40 4.48
C HIS A 79 -5.99 18.76 5.70
N ARG A 80 -5.94 17.96 6.78
CA ARG A 80 -6.69 18.17 8.03
C ARG A 80 -5.84 17.81 9.24
N GLU A 81 -5.93 18.59 10.30
CA GLU A 81 -5.30 18.27 11.58
C GLU A 81 -5.89 16.98 12.17
N ILE A 82 -5.03 16.19 12.80
CA ILE A 82 -5.44 14.93 13.43
C ILE A 82 -5.76 15.23 14.90
N PRO A 83 -6.97 14.89 15.38
CA PRO A 83 -7.33 15.14 16.76
C PRO A 83 -6.35 14.46 17.73
N PRO A 84 -6.00 15.10 18.86
CA PRO A 84 -4.96 14.62 19.78
C PRO A 84 -5.24 13.25 20.43
N LYS A 85 -6.48 12.75 20.38
CA LYS A 85 -6.87 11.41 20.89
C LYS A 85 -7.02 10.36 19.79
N HIS A 86 -6.61 10.66 18.56
CA HIS A 86 -6.76 9.73 17.45
C HIS A 86 -5.59 8.75 17.40
N ILE A 87 -5.88 7.47 17.66
CA ILE A 87 -4.91 6.38 17.54
C ILE A 87 -5.02 5.81 16.11
N ILE A 88 -3.92 5.89 15.36
CA ILE A 88 -3.74 5.27 14.03
C ILE A 88 -3.19 3.86 14.22
#